data_AF-A0A6P8E9I5-F1
#
_entry.id   AF-A0A6P8E9I5-F1
#
_cell.length_a   1.000
_cell.length_b   1.000
_cell.length_c   1.000
_cell.angle_alpha   90.00
_cell.angle_beta   90.00
_cell.angle_gamma   90.00
#
_symmetry.space_group_name_H-M   'P 1'
#
loop_
_entity.id
_entity.type
_entity.pdbx_description
1 polymer ?
#
loop_
_entity_poly.entity_id
_entity_poly.type
_entity_poly.pdbx_seq_one_letter_code
_entity_poly.pdbx_strand_id
1 'polypeptide(L)'
;MLRISALRLAGRNPIKSPSPLVGFHAQGSKGVSFSCCSRGPPMAPASKTVVEYAKSGRSSCKKCSKAISKDAVRVGAVSRDSRGFDMTKWHHLGCFPFSSLSSAEGINGFSSLKRDDQDAVEKLIAAHEVVPEADANGKEGDETEEEAKVSEKDDGGKDETLEKDFKKRKLSLSKEEARLDFLLSVSDIKDTYKDAKLSPKWKAFQTIIFLERDEGLHDSSKIAAFDFDGCLVNTSVKRIGADAWSLMYPSIPEKLQRLYSDGYKLVIFTNESNIERWKNKRQVAVDSKLGRLNNFIKEVNVPIQVFIACGLGKSTNGEEDPLRKPKPGMWNIMEKHFNSGISIDMDQSFYVGDAAGRKNDHSDADIKFAQAVGIKFYVPEEYFKG
;
A
#
# COMPACT_ATOMS: atom_id res chain seq x y z
N MET A 1 30.26 -49.75 56.39
CA MET A 1 30.64 -48.44 55.81
C MET A 1 29.65 -47.38 56.31
N LEU A 2 30.05 -46.12 56.53
CA LEU A 2 29.31 -45.15 57.36
C LEU A 2 29.55 -43.69 56.91
N ARG A 3 28.49 -42.85 56.96
CA ARG A 3 28.53 -41.37 57.19
C ARG A 3 29.18 -40.52 56.05
N ILE A 4 29.08 -39.18 55.92
CA ILE A 4 28.39 -37.99 56.53
C ILE A 4 28.45 -36.83 55.48
N SER A 5 27.72 -35.70 55.37
CA SER A 5 26.58 -34.94 56.00
C SER A 5 25.94 -34.08 54.85
N ALA A 6 24.89 -33.22 54.92
CA ALA A 6 24.19 -32.40 55.94
C ALA A 6 24.94 -31.09 56.39
N LEU A 7 24.32 -29.99 56.85
CA LEU A 7 22.90 -29.59 57.02
C LEU A 7 22.55 -28.40 56.06
N ARG A 8 22.08 -27.16 56.35
CA ARG A 8 21.59 -26.46 57.57
C ARG A 8 20.63 -25.26 57.30
N LEU A 9 19.32 -25.53 57.27
CA LEU A 9 18.23 -24.83 58.02
C LEU A 9 18.20 -23.28 58.18
N ALA A 10 17.08 -22.65 57.76
CA ALA A 10 16.23 -21.68 58.51
C ALA A 10 15.05 -21.23 57.60
N GLY A 11 13.87 -20.80 58.05
CA GLY A 11 13.22 -20.73 59.37
C GLY A 11 11.71 -20.45 59.17
N ARG A 12 10.82 -20.75 60.14
CA ARG A 12 9.35 -20.72 59.92
C ARG A 12 8.66 -19.43 60.40
N ASN A 13 7.61 -19.06 59.65
CA ASN A 13 6.33 -18.44 60.10
C ASN A 13 5.85 -18.96 61.49
N PRO A 14 4.96 -18.28 62.26
CA PRO A 14 3.57 -18.02 61.80
C PRO A 14 2.67 -16.96 62.53
N ILE A 15 1.37 -16.92 62.16
CA ILE A 15 0.17 -16.35 62.88
C ILE A 15 0.13 -14.81 63.05
N LYS A 16 -0.99 -14.07 62.98
CA LYS A 16 -2.32 -14.06 62.28
C LYS A 16 -3.27 -13.12 63.08
N SER A 17 -3.94 -12.16 62.42
CA SER A 17 -5.27 -11.57 62.77
C SER A 17 -5.48 -10.82 64.12
N PRO A 18 -6.56 -10.02 64.32
CA PRO A 18 -7.45 -9.33 63.36
C PRO A 18 -7.67 -7.81 63.68
N SER A 19 -8.49 -7.15 62.86
CA SER A 19 -9.18 -5.84 63.06
C SER A 19 -10.17 -5.87 64.27
N PRO A 20 -10.90 -4.77 64.69
CA PRO A 20 -11.29 -3.55 63.93
C PRO A 20 -11.57 -2.21 64.69
N LEU A 21 -12.16 -1.23 63.95
CA LEU A 21 -13.15 -0.19 64.34
C LEU A 21 -12.75 1.21 64.91
N VAL A 22 -13.70 2.14 64.67
CA VAL A 22 -13.95 3.51 65.21
C VAL A 22 -13.11 4.69 64.69
N GLY A 23 -13.77 5.81 64.33
CA GLY A 23 -13.13 7.08 63.93
C GLY A 23 -14.05 8.16 63.32
N PHE A 24 -15.15 8.54 63.97
CA PHE A 24 -16.10 9.57 63.51
C PHE A 24 -15.92 10.91 64.26
N HIS A 25 -15.57 12.01 63.58
CA HIS A 25 -16.21 13.36 63.72
C HIS A 25 -15.43 14.50 63.05
N ALA A 26 -16.16 15.35 62.31
CA ALA A 26 -16.05 16.81 62.35
C ALA A 26 -17.34 17.41 61.77
N GLN A 27 -17.89 18.47 62.38
CA GLN A 27 -19.10 19.14 61.90
C GLN A 27 -18.85 20.61 61.57
N GLY A 28 -19.63 21.11 60.62
CA GLY A 28 -20.05 22.51 60.53
C GLY A 28 -19.39 23.36 59.45
N SER A 29 -20.01 24.47 59.02
CA SER A 29 -21.44 24.85 59.05
C SER A 29 -21.60 26.22 58.39
N LYS A 30 -22.78 26.47 57.78
CA LYS A 30 -23.22 27.76 57.22
C LYS A 30 -22.44 28.19 55.96
N GLY A 31 -23.18 28.68 54.97
CA GLY A 31 -22.62 29.15 53.69
C GLY A 31 -22.82 30.65 53.48
N VAL A 32 -22.30 31.15 52.37
CA VAL A 32 -22.58 32.48 51.83
C VAL A 32 -22.87 32.32 50.35
N SER A 33 -24.01 32.82 49.89
CA SER A 33 -24.33 32.87 48.46
C SER A 33 -23.55 34.01 47.81
N PHE A 34 -22.76 33.73 46.76
CA PHE A 34 -22.24 34.76 45.87
C PHE A 34 -22.55 34.45 44.40
N SER A 35 -22.62 35.54 43.63
CA SER A 35 -23.21 35.64 42.30
C SER A 35 -22.91 34.49 41.34
N CYS A 36 -23.88 34.21 40.47
CA CYS A 36 -23.61 33.61 39.18
C CYS A 36 -22.55 34.45 38.44
N CYS A 37 -21.45 33.81 38.06
CA CYS A 37 -20.57 34.24 36.98
C CYS A 37 -20.43 33.05 36.04
N SER A 38 -20.86 33.21 34.80
CA SER A 38 -20.96 32.14 33.81
C SER A 38 -19.60 31.48 33.57
N ARG A 39 -19.41 30.25 34.05
CA ARG A 39 -18.31 29.41 33.59
C ARG A 39 -18.60 29.06 32.13
N GLY A 40 -17.80 29.60 31.21
CA GLY A 40 -17.80 29.15 29.82
C GLY A 40 -17.54 27.65 29.73
N PRO A 41 -17.95 26.99 28.63
CA PRO A 41 -17.72 25.55 28.45
C PRO A 41 -16.23 25.23 28.62
N PRO A 42 -15.87 24.11 29.26
CA PRO A 42 -14.48 23.75 29.48
C PRO A 42 -13.79 23.53 28.13
N MET A 43 -12.90 24.45 27.75
CA MET A 43 -12.03 24.26 26.60
C MET A 43 -11.30 22.92 26.74
N ALA A 44 -11.40 22.07 25.73
CA ALA A 44 -10.65 20.82 25.70
C ALA A 44 -9.15 21.14 25.82
N PRO A 45 -8.39 20.43 26.66
CA PRO A 45 -6.97 20.69 26.83
C PRO A 45 -6.25 20.41 25.50
N ALA A 46 -5.70 21.46 24.88
CA ALA A 46 -5.03 21.36 23.59
C ALA A 46 -3.94 20.27 23.64
N SER A 47 -4.10 19.24 22.82
CA SER A 47 -3.18 18.10 22.77
C SER A 47 -1.84 18.54 22.19
N LYS A 48 -0.84 18.72 23.04
CA LYS A 48 0.50 19.09 22.60
C LYS A 48 1.13 17.94 21.83
N THR A 49 1.50 18.16 20.58
CA THR A 49 2.31 17.20 19.82
C THR A 49 3.78 17.38 20.15
N VAL A 50 4.47 16.26 20.33
CA VAL A 50 5.93 16.17 20.52
C VAL A 50 6.52 15.21 19.48
N VAL A 51 7.69 15.51 18.95
CA VAL A 51 8.49 14.60 18.13
C VAL A 51 9.88 14.43 18.74
N GLU A 52 10.38 13.20 18.78
CA GLU A 52 11.74 12.89 19.24
C GLU A 52 12.24 11.57 18.65
N TYR A 53 13.55 11.35 18.68
CA TYR A 53 14.12 10.02 18.54
C TYR A 53 13.78 9.15 19.76
N ALA A 54 13.42 7.89 19.51
CA ALA A 54 12.97 6.97 20.54
C ALA A 54 14.10 6.55 21.49
N LYS A 55 14.16 7.20 22.66
CA LYS A 55 15.15 6.97 23.74
C LYS A 55 15.35 5.49 24.16
N SER A 56 14.38 4.62 23.92
CA SER A 56 14.52 3.16 24.02
C SER A 56 13.44 2.44 23.21
N GLY A 57 13.69 1.19 22.82
CA GLY A 57 12.75 0.33 22.09
C GLY A 57 11.50 -0.13 22.88
N ARG A 58 11.19 0.49 24.03
CA ARG A 58 10.13 0.06 24.96
C ARG A 58 8.74 0.64 24.63
N SER A 59 8.64 1.58 23.70
CA SER A 59 7.35 2.16 23.28
C SER A 59 6.72 1.37 22.14
N SER A 60 5.40 1.11 22.22
CA SER A 60 4.59 0.62 21.10
C SER A 60 3.75 1.72 20.47
N CYS A 61 3.53 1.66 19.16
CA CYS A 61 2.69 2.60 18.43
C CYS A 61 1.20 2.32 18.70
N LYS A 62 0.42 3.38 18.99
CA LYS A 62 -1.01 3.25 19.28
C LYS A 62 -1.93 3.02 18.05
N LYS A 63 -1.41 3.12 16.82
CA LYS A 63 -2.15 2.81 15.57
C LYS A 63 -1.94 1.36 15.09
N CYS A 64 -0.71 0.84 15.16
CA CYS A 64 -0.36 -0.47 14.58
C CYS A 64 0.09 -1.52 15.62
N SER A 65 0.13 -1.17 16.91
CA SER A 65 0.57 -2.00 18.05
C SER A 65 2.00 -2.53 18.02
N LYS A 66 2.74 -2.38 16.91
CA LYS A 66 4.16 -2.76 16.79
C LYS A 66 5.04 -1.90 17.70
N ALA A 67 6.18 -2.46 18.10
CA ALA A 67 7.24 -1.72 18.79
C ALA A 67 7.82 -0.60 17.91
N ILE A 68 8.30 0.45 18.56
CA ILE A 68 9.09 1.53 17.97
C ILE A 68 10.53 1.31 18.44
N SER A 69 11.44 1.03 17.51
CA SER A 69 12.86 0.76 17.79
C SER A 69 13.55 1.92 18.50
N LYS A 70 14.67 1.65 19.21
CA LYS A 70 15.55 2.71 19.73
C LYS A 70 16.03 3.59 18.56
N ASP A 71 16.20 4.88 18.82
CA ASP A 71 16.72 5.91 17.90
C ASP A 71 15.87 6.17 16.64
N ALA A 72 14.72 5.53 16.49
CA ALA A 72 13.77 5.84 15.42
C ALA A 72 12.91 7.08 15.75
N VAL A 73 12.57 7.90 14.75
CA VAL A 73 11.66 9.06 14.94
C VAL A 73 10.26 8.59 15.35
N ARG A 74 9.74 9.19 16.43
CA ARG A 74 8.38 8.94 16.93
C ARG A 74 7.65 10.23 17.25
N VAL A 75 6.36 10.24 16.96
CA VAL A 75 5.46 11.37 17.24
C VAL A 75 4.51 10.98 18.38
N GLY A 76 4.36 11.87 19.35
CA GLY A 76 3.56 11.67 20.55
C GLY A 76 2.46 12.72 20.65
N ALA A 77 1.21 12.28 20.82
CA ALA A 77 0.14 13.17 21.27
C ALA A 77 0.14 13.18 22.80
N VAL A 78 0.38 14.33 23.44
CA VAL A 78 0.36 14.47 24.90
C VAL A 78 -1.04 14.88 25.35
N SER A 79 -1.60 14.12 26.28
CA SER A 79 -2.89 14.40 26.93
C SER A 79 -2.76 14.22 28.43
N ARG A 80 -3.32 15.12 29.24
CA ARG A 80 -3.36 14.98 30.71
C ARG A 80 -4.35 13.91 31.14
N ASP A 81 -3.99 13.12 32.13
CA ASP A 81 -4.92 12.22 32.81
C ASP A 81 -5.77 12.95 33.86
N SER A 82 -6.74 12.25 34.44
CA SER A 82 -7.65 12.79 35.47
C SER A 82 -6.98 13.15 36.80
N ARG A 83 -5.68 12.90 36.95
CA ARG A 83 -4.85 13.23 38.12
C ARG A 83 -3.82 14.33 37.79
N GLY A 84 -3.82 14.85 36.56
CA GLY A 84 -2.94 15.92 36.10
C GLY A 84 -1.60 15.47 35.49
N PHE A 85 -1.35 14.17 35.34
CA PHE A 85 -0.11 13.67 34.74
C PHE A 85 -0.19 13.64 33.22
N ASP A 86 0.87 14.09 32.54
CA ASP A 86 0.96 14.04 31.08
C ASP A 86 1.16 12.59 30.58
N MET A 87 0.24 12.10 29.75
CA MET A 87 0.32 10.80 29.08
C MET A 87 0.57 10.96 27.58
N THR A 88 1.72 10.50 27.11
CA THR A 88 2.08 10.55 25.67
C THR A 88 1.65 9.30 24.91
N LYS A 89 0.76 9.47 23.93
CA LYS A 89 0.37 8.42 22.98
C LYS A 89 1.35 8.39 21.81
N TRP A 90 2.35 7.52 21.88
CA TRP A 90 3.40 7.37 20.87
C TRP A 90 2.92 6.65 19.60
N HIS A 91 3.48 7.09 18.46
CA HIS A 91 3.29 6.51 17.13
C HIS A 91 4.63 6.48 16.37
N HIS A 92 4.80 5.54 15.43
CA HIS A 92 5.79 5.73 14.35
C HIS A 92 5.41 6.97 13.54
N LEU A 93 6.37 7.60 12.86
CA LEU A 93 6.18 8.81 12.06
C LEU A 93 4.97 8.72 11.11
N GLY A 94 4.99 7.83 10.10
CA GLY A 94 3.85 7.57 9.20
C GLY A 94 2.62 6.90 9.84
N CYS A 95 2.62 6.69 11.16
CA CYS A 95 1.46 6.22 11.92
C CYS A 95 0.75 7.32 12.71
N PHE A 96 1.26 8.55 12.76
CA PHE A 96 0.61 9.66 13.45
C PHE A 96 -0.50 10.28 12.57
N PRO A 97 -1.66 10.69 13.13
CA PRO A 97 -2.68 11.43 12.41
C PRO A 97 -2.29 12.92 12.34
N PHE A 98 -1.58 13.33 11.28
CA PHE A 98 -1.19 14.72 11.07
C PHE A 98 -2.36 15.67 10.70
N SER A 99 -3.57 15.13 10.47
CA SER A 99 -4.82 15.84 10.12
C SER A 99 -5.39 16.74 11.23
N SER A 100 -4.55 17.27 12.11
CA SER A 100 -4.91 18.12 13.25
C SER A 100 -3.76 19.08 13.62
N LEU A 101 -2.85 19.34 12.67
CA LEU A 101 -1.69 20.22 12.82
C LEU A 101 -1.55 21.08 11.56
N SER A 102 -1.26 22.37 11.74
CA SER A 102 -1.24 23.40 10.68
C SER A 102 0.13 24.07 10.50
N SER A 103 1.18 23.45 11.05
CA SER A 103 2.60 23.76 10.84
C SER A 103 3.47 22.74 11.58
N ALA A 104 4.67 22.45 11.07
CA ALA A 104 5.71 21.69 11.77
C ALA A 104 6.28 22.45 12.99
N GLU A 105 6.29 23.79 12.95
CA GLU A 105 6.84 24.67 13.98
C GLU A 105 6.08 24.56 15.31
N GLY A 106 4.79 24.16 15.24
CA GLY A 106 3.97 23.85 16.42
C GLY A 106 4.31 22.53 17.12
N ILE A 107 5.23 21.72 16.57
CA ILE A 107 5.62 20.42 17.12
C ILE A 107 6.83 20.56 18.03
N ASN A 108 6.63 20.27 19.32
CA ASN A 108 7.68 20.33 20.34
C ASN A 108 8.78 19.30 20.01
N GLY A 109 10.03 19.76 19.89
CA GLY A 109 11.19 18.91 19.57
C GLY A 109 11.55 18.78 18.08
N PHE A 110 10.76 19.36 17.16
CA PHE A 110 11.02 19.33 15.72
C PHE A 110 12.42 19.86 15.34
N SER A 111 12.83 20.99 15.93
CA SER A 111 14.15 21.60 15.75
C SER A 111 15.33 20.77 16.28
N SER A 112 15.07 19.64 16.97
CA SER A 112 16.09 18.72 17.51
C SER A 112 16.27 17.44 16.68
N LEU A 113 15.58 17.34 15.55
CA LEU A 113 15.78 16.29 14.54
C LEU A 113 16.90 16.68 13.56
N LYS A 114 17.41 15.72 12.78
CA LYS A 114 18.23 15.97 11.58
C LYS A 114 17.35 16.54 10.46
N ARG A 115 17.95 17.28 9.51
CA ARG A 115 17.23 17.83 8.35
C ARG A 115 16.41 16.78 7.60
N ASP A 116 17.01 15.64 7.26
CA ASP A 116 16.33 14.56 6.54
C ASP A 116 15.06 14.06 7.27
N ASP A 117 15.06 14.10 8.62
CA ASP A 117 13.92 13.76 9.47
C ASP A 117 12.95 14.95 9.69
N GLN A 118 13.41 16.19 9.52
CA GLN A 118 12.61 17.42 9.53
C GLN A 118 11.79 17.54 8.24
N ASP A 119 12.46 17.44 7.08
CA ASP A 119 11.86 17.41 5.75
C ASP A 119 10.77 16.31 5.67
N ALA A 120 11.04 15.15 6.28
CA ALA A 120 10.08 14.04 6.35
C ALA A 120 8.84 14.34 7.23
N VAL A 121 8.97 15.14 8.29
CA VAL A 121 7.85 15.59 9.13
C VAL A 121 7.06 16.70 8.43
N GLU A 122 7.72 17.69 7.83
CA GLU A 122 7.08 18.78 7.07
C GLU A 122 6.27 18.24 5.89
N LYS A 123 6.85 17.33 5.10
CA LYS A 123 6.17 16.67 3.98
C LYS A 123 4.91 15.91 4.40
N LEU A 124 4.86 15.37 5.62
CA LEU A 124 3.68 14.67 6.16
C LEU A 124 2.58 15.61 6.67
N ILE A 125 2.89 16.90 6.90
CA ILE A 125 1.92 17.93 7.28
C ILE A 125 1.35 18.58 6.02
N ALA A 126 2.22 19.06 5.12
CA ALA A 126 1.82 19.66 3.85
C ALA A 126 0.94 18.73 2.98
N ALA A 127 1.16 17.41 3.06
CA ALA A 127 0.34 16.41 2.39
C ALA A 127 -1.09 16.24 2.95
N HIS A 128 -1.54 17.07 3.91
CA HIS A 128 -2.87 17.01 4.54
C HIS A 128 -3.64 18.35 4.54
N GLU A 129 -3.08 19.47 4.05
CA GLU A 129 -3.72 20.80 4.18
C GLU A 129 -4.71 21.17 3.06
N VAL A 130 -4.85 20.35 2.01
CA VAL A 130 -5.65 20.70 0.82
C VAL A 130 -7.15 20.43 1.03
N VAL A 131 -7.90 21.47 1.40
CA VAL A 131 -9.38 21.48 1.43
C VAL A 131 -9.91 22.79 0.86
N PRO A 132 -10.78 22.79 -0.18
CA PRO A 132 -11.55 23.96 -0.58
C PRO A 132 -12.85 24.07 0.23
N GLU A 133 -13.15 25.25 0.76
CA GLU A 133 -14.47 25.62 1.28
C GLU A 133 -15.29 26.40 0.23
N ALA A 134 -16.61 26.43 0.45
CA ALA A 134 -17.59 27.32 -0.19
C ALA A 134 -17.81 27.14 -1.72
N ASP A 135 -18.96 27.52 -2.29
CA ASP A 135 -20.11 28.22 -1.69
C ASP A 135 -21.44 27.56 -2.06
N ALA A 136 -22.50 27.85 -1.28
CA ALA A 136 -23.85 27.35 -1.54
C ALA A 136 -24.89 28.48 -1.47
N ASN A 137 -25.50 28.79 -2.61
CA ASN A 137 -26.73 29.57 -2.71
C ASN A 137 -27.61 28.98 -3.83
N GLY A 138 -28.93 29.09 -3.73
CA GLY A 138 -29.87 28.33 -4.58
C GLY A 138 -31.19 29.06 -4.85
N LYS A 139 -32.28 28.27 -4.95
CA LYS A 139 -33.67 28.66 -5.33
C LYS A 139 -33.91 28.92 -6.83
N GLU A 140 -35.09 28.69 -7.41
CA GLU A 140 -36.22 27.76 -7.15
C GLU A 140 -37.24 27.91 -8.31
N GLY A 141 -37.92 26.82 -8.72
CA GLY A 141 -39.05 26.87 -9.68
C GLY A 141 -38.66 27.12 -11.16
N ASP A 142 -39.54 26.86 -12.14
CA ASP A 142 -40.85 26.17 -12.09
C ASP A 142 -41.16 25.51 -13.47
N GLU A 143 -42.20 24.69 -13.55
CA GLU A 143 -42.51 23.78 -14.66
C GLU A 143 -43.23 24.42 -15.87
N THR A 144 -43.05 23.88 -17.09
CA THR A 144 -44.14 23.53 -18.04
C THR A 144 -43.65 22.84 -19.33
N GLU A 145 -44.55 22.08 -19.97
CA GLU A 145 -44.41 21.40 -21.27
C GLU A 145 -44.73 22.38 -22.44
N GLU A 146 -44.64 22.13 -23.76
CA GLU A 146 -44.94 20.91 -24.55
C GLU A 146 -44.30 20.95 -25.98
N GLU A 147 -44.27 19.77 -26.63
CA GLU A 147 -43.83 19.29 -27.97
C GLU A 147 -43.35 20.18 -29.16
N ALA A 148 -42.19 19.76 -29.69
CA ALA A 148 -41.89 19.32 -31.08
C ALA A 148 -41.91 20.25 -32.33
N LYS A 149 -40.71 20.43 -32.93
CA LYS A 149 -40.44 20.06 -34.34
C LYS A 149 -38.93 19.87 -34.66
N VAL A 150 -38.63 19.25 -35.81
CA VAL A 150 -37.30 18.69 -36.16
C VAL A 150 -36.61 19.44 -37.31
N SER A 151 -35.32 19.79 -37.15
CA SER A 151 -34.33 19.87 -38.25
C SER A 151 -32.87 19.97 -37.75
N GLU A 152 -32.10 18.89 -37.98
CA GLU A 152 -30.63 18.77 -38.10
C GLU A 152 -29.67 19.82 -37.44
N LYS A 153 -28.91 19.38 -36.41
CA LYS A 153 -27.42 19.24 -36.42
C LYS A 153 -26.86 18.71 -35.10
N ASP A 154 -25.62 18.18 -35.16
CA ASP A 154 -24.70 17.75 -34.09
C ASP A 154 -25.27 17.31 -32.72
N ASP A 155 -25.10 16.02 -32.39
CA ASP A 155 -25.13 15.51 -31.00
C ASP A 155 -23.75 14.95 -30.62
N GLY A 156 -22.99 15.72 -29.86
CA GLY A 156 -21.83 15.27 -29.10
C GLY A 156 -22.00 15.65 -27.64
N GLY A 157 -22.54 14.76 -26.80
CA GLY A 157 -22.84 15.10 -25.41
C GLY A 157 -23.21 13.94 -24.49
N LYS A 158 -22.25 13.07 -24.14
CA LYS A 158 -22.40 12.10 -23.03
C LYS A 158 -21.17 12.04 -22.11
N ASP A 159 -20.72 13.20 -21.63
CA ASP A 159 -19.67 13.29 -20.62
C ASP A 159 -19.98 14.32 -19.52
N GLU A 160 -20.60 13.84 -18.43
CA GLU A 160 -20.72 14.54 -17.15
C GLU A 160 -20.73 13.54 -16.00
N THR A 161 -21.47 12.43 -16.17
CA THR A 161 -21.41 11.26 -15.29
C THR A 161 -20.07 10.54 -15.39
N LEU A 162 -19.45 10.48 -16.58
CA LEU A 162 -18.11 9.93 -16.77
C LEU A 162 -17.05 10.85 -16.16
N GLU A 163 -17.04 12.14 -16.49
CA GLU A 163 -16.23 13.23 -15.90
C GLU A 163 -16.17 13.19 -14.36
N LYS A 164 -17.33 13.13 -13.68
CA LYS A 164 -17.42 13.05 -12.21
C LYS A 164 -16.87 11.73 -11.66
N ASP A 165 -17.12 10.62 -12.34
CA ASP A 165 -16.54 9.33 -11.94
C ASP A 165 -15.04 9.25 -12.24
N PHE A 166 -14.55 9.92 -13.29
CA PHE A 166 -13.12 10.05 -13.63
C PHE A 166 -12.39 10.87 -12.58
N LYS A 167 -12.90 12.05 -12.19
CA LYS A 167 -12.34 12.86 -11.10
C LYS A 167 -12.33 12.10 -9.76
N LYS A 168 -13.40 11.36 -9.45
CA LYS A 168 -13.49 10.52 -8.24
C LYS A 168 -12.52 9.34 -8.26
N ARG A 169 -12.41 8.63 -9.39
CA ARG A 169 -11.42 7.55 -9.60
C ARG A 169 -10.00 8.10 -9.53
N LYS A 170 -9.71 9.25 -10.15
CA LYS A 170 -8.42 9.93 -10.13
C LYS A 170 -8.03 10.40 -8.72
N LEU A 171 -8.98 10.80 -7.87
CA LEU A 171 -8.74 11.06 -6.44
C LEU A 171 -8.53 9.79 -5.59
N SER A 172 -9.19 8.68 -5.92
CA SER A 172 -8.90 7.40 -5.24
C SER A 172 -7.56 6.82 -5.68
N LEU A 173 -7.24 6.88 -6.97
CA LEU A 173 -5.97 6.46 -7.55
C LEU A 173 -4.84 7.30 -6.98
N SER A 174 -4.92 8.64 -7.00
CA SER A 174 -3.85 9.48 -6.43
C SER A 174 -3.62 9.25 -4.93
N LYS A 175 -4.64 8.81 -4.18
CA LYS A 175 -4.55 8.44 -2.76
C LYS A 175 -4.05 7.01 -2.52
N GLU A 176 -4.21 6.11 -3.49
CA GLU A 176 -3.62 4.76 -3.51
C GLU A 176 -2.16 4.83 -4.00
N GLU A 177 -1.88 5.63 -5.03
CA GLU A 177 -0.56 6.03 -5.53
C GLU A 177 0.27 6.71 -4.46
N ALA A 178 -0.23 7.76 -3.78
CA ALA A 178 0.50 8.40 -2.68
C ALA A 178 0.76 7.47 -1.47
N ARG A 179 0.05 6.34 -1.36
CA ARG A 179 0.40 5.27 -0.42
C ARG A 179 1.51 4.39 -0.97
N LEU A 180 1.42 3.94 -2.23
CA LEU A 180 2.47 3.17 -2.91
C LEU A 180 3.79 3.96 -3.02
N ASP A 181 3.71 5.29 -3.16
CA ASP A 181 4.81 6.24 -3.24
C ASP A 181 5.75 6.18 -2.02
N PHE A 182 5.16 6.02 -0.83
CA PHE A 182 5.87 5.89 0.45
C PHE A 182 6.42 4.48 0.70
N LEU A 183 5.97 3.48 -0.08
CA LEU A 183 5.93 2.11 0.40
C LEU A 183 7.18 1.29 0.06
N LEU A 184 7.84 1.51 -1.09
CA LEU A 184 9.09 0.81 -1.47
C LEU A 184 10.33 1.36 -0.74
N SER A 185 10.32 1.27 0.59
CA SER A 185 11.55 1.33 1.39
C SER A 185 12.38 0.07 1.15
N VAL A 186 13.70 0.24 0.98
CA VAL A 186 14.66 -0.88 0.85
C VAL A 186 14.58 -1.83 2.06
N SER A 187 14.17 -1.34 3.23
CA SER A 187 13.97 -2.16 4.45
C SER A 187 12.84 -3.18 4.38
N ASP A 188 11.88 -3.03 3.45
CA ASP A 188 10.71 -3.90 3.34
C ASP A 188 10.81 -4.93 2.20
N ILE A 189 11.85 -4.83 1.36
CA ILE A 189 12.22 -5.78 0.32
C ILE A 189 12.80 -7.06 0.97
N LYS A 190 12.38 -8.24 0.52
CA LYS A 190 12.70 -9.54 1.17
C LYS A 190 13.06 -10.65 0.18
N ASP A 191 13.95 -11.53 0.59
CA ASP A 191 14.27 -12.79 -0.10
C ASP A 191 13.21 -13.90 0.13
N THR A 192 12.11 -13.60 0.82
CA THR A 192 10.99 -14.54 1.05
C THR A 192 9.64 -13.88 0.80
N TYR A 193 8.76 -14.57 0.07
CA TYR A 193 7.33 -14.24 0.03
C TYR A 193 6.62 -15.01 1.14
N LYS A 194 6.46 -14.33 2.29
CA LYS A 194 5.93 -14.93 3.52
C LYS A 194 6.82 -16.10 3.96
N ASP A 195 6.25 -17.30 4.07
CA ASP A 195 6.92 -18.56 4.39
C ASP A 195 7.69 -19.21 3.23
N ALA A 196 7.50 -18.78 1.97
CA ALA A 196 8.23 -19.31 0.82
C ALA A 196 9.52 -18.52 0.54
N LYS A 197 10.62 -19.23 0.35
CA LYS A 197 11.91 -18.68 -0.11
C LYS A 197 11.83 -18.36 -1.60
N LEU A 198 12.54 -17.31 -2.02
CA LEU A 198 12.71 -16.96 -3.42
C LEU A 198 14.08 -17.45 -3.92
N SER A 199 14.19 -17.65 -5.23
CA SER A 199 15.48 -17.87 -5.91
C SER A 199 16.31 -16.57 -5.95
N PRO A 200 17.64 -16.64 -6.15
CA PRO A 200 18.47 -15.45 -6.34
C PRO A 200 17.92 -14.49 -7.42
N LYS A 201 18.20 -13.18 -7.26
CA LYS A 201 17.57 -12.05 -7.96
C LYS A 201 16.06 -11.87 -7.75
N TRP A 202 15.31 -12.83 -7.20
CA TRP A 202 13.87 -12.65 -6.96
C TRP A 202 13.62 -12.12 -5.55
N LYS A 203 12.82 -11.06 -5.45
CA LYS A 203 12.48 -10.36 -4.20
C LYS A 203 10.97 -10.24 -4.03
N ALA A 204 10.53 -10.15 -2.78
CA ALA A 204 9.15 -9.87 -2.40
C ALA A 204 9.01 -8.49 -1.76
N PHE A 205 7.89 -7.85 -2.03
CA PHE A 205 7.47 -6.62 -1.38
C PHE A 205 5.94 -6.57 -1.29
N GLN A 206 5.38 -6.33 -0.08
CA GLN A 206 3.94 -6.44 0.19
C GLN A 206 3.31 -7.74 -0.37
N THR A 207 2.51 -7.62 -1.43
CA THR A 207 1.80 -8.69 -2.15
C THR A 207 2.40 -9.01 -3.52
N ILE A 208 3.48 -8.33 -3.94
CA ILE A 208 4.22 -8.65 -5.17
C ILE A 208 5.48 -9.47 -4.90
N ILE A 209 5.82 -10.30 -5.88
CA ILE A 209 7.17 -10.81 -6.11
C ILE A 209 7.68 -10.15 -7.40
N PHE A 210 8.95 -9.75 -7.45
CA PHE A 210 9.57 -9.15 -8.62
C PHE A 210 10.98 -9.69 -8.85
N LEU A 211 11.44 -9.61 -10.10
CA LEU A 211 12.81 -9.90 -10.48
C LEU A 211 13.64 -8.60 -10.35
N GLU A 212 14.77 -8.65 -9.65
CA GLU A 212 15.73 -7.54 -9.64
C GLU A 212 16.31 -7.31 -11.03
N ARG A 213 16.77 -6.08 -11.28
CA ARG A 213 17.38 -5.67 -12.55
C ARG A 213 18.48 -6.66 -12.95
N ASP A 214 18.34 -7.28 -14.11
CA ASP A 214 19.41 -8.09 -14.69
C ASP A 214 20.43 -7.21 -15.43
N GLU A 215 21.64 -7.74 -15.61
CA GLU A 215 22.68 -7.08 -16.39
C GLU A 215 22.20 -6.92 -17.85
N GLY A 216 22.40 -5.72 -18.40
CA GLY A 216 21.86 -5.33 -19.70
C GLY A 216 20.41 -4.83 -19.69
N LEU A 217 19.60 -5.00 -18.64
CA LEU A 217 18.25 -4.42 -18.63
C LEU A 217 18.33 -2.88 -18.61
N HIS A 218 17.95 -2.26 -19.73
CA HIS A 218 17.95 -0.81 -19.90
C HIS A 218 16.60 -0.17 -19.50
N ASP A 219 16.69 1.09 -19.05
CA ASP A 219 15.54 1.97 -18.84
C ASP A 219 15.18 2.67 -20.14
N SER A 220 13.90 2.96 -20.35
CA SER A 220 13.41 3.58 -21.59
C SER A 220 12.16 4.41 -21.32
N SER A 221 11.91 5.40 -22.18
CA SER A 221 10.60 6.04 -22.28
C SER A 221 9.57 5.14 -22.98
N LYS A 222 10.01 4.12 -23.74
CA LYS A 222 9.11 3.20 -24.44
C LYS A 222 9.00 1.87 -23.68
N ILE A 223 7.80 1.53 -23.23
CA ILE A 223 7.52 0.31 -22.49
C ILE A 223 6.68 -0.65 -23.34
N ALA A 224 7.20 -1.85 -23.58
CA ALA A 224 6.45 -2.97 -24.13
C ALA A 224 6.13 -3.92 -22.97
N ALA A 225 4.86 -3.94 -22.55
CA ALA A 225 4.44 -4.69 -21.37
C ALA A 225 3.46 -5.83 -21.71
N PHE A 226 3.52 -6.92 -20.95
CA PHE A 226 2.84 -8.18 -21.26
C PHE A 226 2.23 -8.86 -20.02
N ASP A 227 1.15 -9.64 -20.17
CA ASP A 227 0.89 -10.77 -19.26
C ASP A 227 1.79 -11.96 -19.62
N PHE A 228 1.70 -13.07 -18.88
CA PHE A 228 2.45 -14.29 -19.08
C PHE A 228 1.56 -15.49 -19.45
N ASP A 229 0.55 -15.81 -18.65
CA ASP A 229 -0.22 -17.06 -18.69
C ASP A 229 -1.43 -16.94 -19.64
N GLY A 230 -1.23 -17.26 -20.92
CA GLY A 230 -2.21 -17.04 -21.99
C GLY A 230 -1.79 -15.95 -22.98
N CYS A 231 -0.86 -15.08 -22.60
CA CYS A 231 -0.26 -14.07 -23.49
C CYS A 231 1.06 -14.56 -24.11
N LEU A 232 2.09 -14.74 -23.29
CA LEU A 232 3.42 -15.16 -23.75
C LEU A 232 3.59 -16.69 -23.79
N VAL A 233 2.93 -17.39 -22.86
CA VAL A 233 3.07 -18.85 -22.70
C VAL A 233 1.73 -19.54 -22.49
N ASN A 234 1.60 -20.76 -23.02
CA ASN A 234 0.52 -21.68 -22.68
C ASN A 234 0.96 -22.55 -21.50
N THR A 235 0.23 -22.49 -20.40
CA THR A 235 0.61 -23.07 -19.10
C THR A 235 -0.39 -24.10 -18.59
N SER A 236 -1.07 -24.79 -19.53
CA SER A 236 -1.98 -25.93 -19.34
C SER A 236 -2.00 -26.54 -17.93
N VAL A 237 -3.00 -26.12 -17.14
CA VAL A 237 -3.18 -26.38 -15.69
C VAL A 237 -3.23 -27.85 -15.25
N LYS A 238 -3.11 -28.79 -16.19
CA LYS A 238 -2.96 -30.22 -15.95
C LYS A 238 -1.53 -30.62 -15.56
N ARG A 239 -0.53 -29.75 -15.76
CA ARG A 239 0.87 -29.94 -15.34
C ARG A 239 1.28 -28.86 -14.32
N ILE A 240 2.15 -29.21 -13.38
CA ILE A 240 2.73 -28.31 -12.38
C ILE A 240 4.25 -28.51 -12.41
N GLY A 241 5.02 -27.43 -12.37
CA GLY A 241 6.49 -27.45 -12.44
C GLY A 241 7.09 -26.20 -13.09
N ALA A 242 8.41 -26.15 -13.20
CA ALA A 242 9.14 -25.09 -13.91
C ALA A 242 9.00 -25.23 -15.44
N ASP A 243 8.82 -26.45 -15.94
CA ASP A 243 8.78 -26.81 -17.36
C ASP A 243 7.34 -27.09 -17.84
N ALA A 244 6.35 -26.71 -17.03
CA ALA A 244 4.93 -26.87 -17.30
C ALA A 244 4.38 -25.76 -18.23
N TRP A 245 5.08 -25.47 -19.33
CA TRP A 245 4.74 -24.39 -20.27
C TRP A 245 5.12 -24.74 -21.71
N SER A 246 4.67 -23.90 -22.65
CA SER A 246 5.21 -23.75 -24.01
C SER A 246 5.01 -22.30 -24.45
N LEU A 247 5.73 -21.82 -25.48
CA LEU A 247 5.40 -20.54 -26.12
C LEU A 247 3.93 -20.53 -26.58
N MET A 248 3.27 -19.37 -26.48
CA MET A 248 1.91 -19.19 -26.99
C MET A 248 1.89 -19.05 -28.53
N TYR A 249 2.91 -18.39 -29.10
CA TYR A 249 3.19 -18.31 -30.53
C TYR A 249 4.70 -18.46 -30.78
N PRO A 250 5.13 -19.12 -31.88
CA PRO A 250 6.56 -19.32 -32.18
C PRO A 250 7.31 -18.02 -32.54
N SER A 251 6.58 -16.96 -32.89
CA SER A 251 7.09 -15.62 -33.22
C SER A 251 7.50 -14.78 -32.01
N ILE A 252 7.18 -15.21 -30.78
CA ILE A 252 7.40 -14.43 -29.54
C ILE A 252 8.89 -14.09 -29.30
N PRO A 253 9.84 -15.05 -29.36
CA PRO A 253 11.26 -14.74 -29.13
C PRO A 253 11.77 -13.63 -30.05
N GLU A 254 11.51 -13.75 -31.35
CA GLU A 254 11.95 -12.78 -32.35
C GLU A 254 11.27 -11.41 -32.16
N LYS A 255 9.96 -11.37 -31.86
CA LYS A 255 9.24 -10.10 -31.63
C LYS A 255 9.75 -9.38 -30.38
N LEU A 256 10.05 -10.09 -29.30
CA LEU A 256 10.65 -9.50 -28.10
C LEU A 256 12.10 -9.03 -28.36
N GLN A 257 12.88 -9.78 -29.12
CA GLN A 257 14.24 -9.39 -29.54
C GLN A 257 14.25 -8.11 -30.40
N ARG A 258 13.34 -8.01 -31.37
CA ARG A 258 13.15 -6.79 -32.20
C ARG A 258 12.75 -5.60 -31.34
N LEU A 259 11.70 -5.72 -30.52
CA LEU A 259 11.27 -4.65 -29.60
C LEU A 259 12.41 -4.14 -28.70
N TYR A 260 13.19 -5.05 -28.13
CA TYR A 260 14.33 -4.69 -27.29
C TYR A 260 15.42 -3.94 -28.07
N SER A 261 15.69 -4.37 -29.31
CA SER A 261 16.62 -3.69 -30.23
C SER A 261 16.09 -2.33 -30.70
N ASP A 262 14.78 -2.18 -30.85
CA ASP A 262 14.09 -0.91 -31.10
C ASP A 262 14.07 0.03 -29.88
N GLY A 263 14.71 -0.36 -28.76
CA GLY A 263 14.82 0.45 -27.54
C GLY A 263 13.59 0.41 -26.64
N TYR A 264 12.72 -0.59 -26.75
CA TYR A 264 11.68 -0.83 -25.76
C TYR A 264 12.23 -1.55 -24.52
N LYS A 265 11.84 -1.07 -23.35
CA LYS A 265 11.98 -1.84 -22.12
C LYS A 265 10.88 -2.89 -22.06
N LEU A 266 11.27 -4.16 -21.92
CA LEU A 266 10.34 -5.29 -21.84
C LEU A 266 9.92 -5.51 -20.38
N VAL A 267 8.61 -5.60 -20.13
CA VAL A 267 8.06 -5.81 -18.77
C VAL A 267 6.96 -6.88 -18.76
N ILE A 268 7.00 -7.80 -17.80
CA ILE A 268 5.91 -8.75 -17.53
C ILE A 268 5.18 -8.33 -16.25
N PHE A 269 3.87 -8.16 -16.36
CA PHE A 269 2.94 -7.89 -15.25
C PHE A 269 1.93 -9.04 -15.17
N THR A 270 2.09 -9.97 -14.22
CA THR A 270 1.26 -11.19 -14.14
C THR A 270 0.55 -11.37 -12.78
N ASN A 271 -0.65 -11.94 -12.82
CA ASN A 271 -1.54 -12.14 -11.68
C ASN A 271 -1.46 -13.59 -11.17
N GLU A 272 -0.87 -13.86 -10.00
CA GLU A 272 -0.65 -15.24 -9.50
C GLU A 272 -1.27 -15.48 -8.10
N SER A 273 -2.59 -15.48 -8.01
CA SER A 273 -3.28 -15.71 -6.73
C SER A 273 -3.04 -17.10 -6.10
N ASN A 274 -2.50 -18.08 -6.83
CA ASN A 274 -2.27 -19.41 -6.27
C ASN A 274 -1.19 -19.39 -5.19
N ILE A 275 -0.18 -18.50 -5.31
CA ILE A 275 0.85 -18.28 -4.30
C ILE A 275 0.22 -17.83 -2.96
N GLU A 276 -0.85 -17.05 -2.98
CA GLU A 276 -1.54 -16.64 -1.76
C GLU A 276 -2.59 -17.65 -1.27
N ARG A 277 -3.34 -18.28 -2.20
CA ARG A 277 -4.37 -19.28 -1.87
C ARG A 277 -3.77 -20.56 -1.27
N TRP A 278 -2.69 -21.08 -1.85
CA TRP A 278 -2.15 -22.41 -1.53
C TRP A 278 -1.19 -22.38 -0.33
N LYS A 279 -1.64 -21.91 0.84
CA LYS A 279 -0.80 -21.71 2.04
C LYS A 279 0.13 -22.90 2.35
N ASN A 280 -0.38 -24.12 2.33
CA ASN A 280 0.39 -25.34 2.65
C ASN A 280 1.23 -25.90 1.48
N LYS A 281 1.19 -25.25 0.30
CA LYS A 281 1.96 -25.61 -0.91
C LYS A 281 2.60 -24.37 -1.56
N ARG A 282 2.79 -23.28 -0.79
CA ARG A 282 3.19 -21.98 -1.34
C ARG A 282 4.54 -22.03 -2.04
N GLN A 283 5.52 -22.72 -1.45
CA GLN A 283 6.83 -22.93 -2.09
C GLN A 283 6.68 -23.56 -3.49
N VAL A 284 5.87 -24.61 -3.63
CA VAL A 284 5.62 -25.27 -4.93
C VAL A 284 4.95 -24.33 -5.95
N ALA A 285 4.05 -23.44 -5.51
CA ALA A 285 3.44 -22.43 -6.37
C ALA A 285 4.45 -21.35 -6.81
N VAL A 286 5.31 -20.90 -5.90
CA VAL A 286 6.41 -19.97 -6.17
C VAL A 286 7.40 -20.62 -7.14
N ASP A 287 7.95 -21.79 -6.81
CA ASP A 287 8.93 -22.53 -7.63
C ASP A 287 8.41 -22.78 -9.05
N SER A 288 7.13 -23.16 -9.20
CA SER A 288 6.52 -23.38 -10.52
C SER A 288 6.27 -22.09 -11.29
N LYS A 289 5.98 -20.95 -10.64
CA LYS A 289 5.84 -19.65 -11.34
C LYS A 289 7.20 -19.07 -11.72
N LEU A 290 8.14 -19.00 -10.78
CA LEU A 290 9.49 -18.47 -11.01
C LEU A 290 10.27 -19.35 -11.99
N GLY A 291 10.15 -20.68 -11.89
CA GLY A 291 10.77 -21.61 -12.84
C GLY A 291 10.29 -21.40 -14.27
N ARG A 292 8.98 -21.26 -14.49
CA ARG A 292 8.41 -20.96 -15.82
C ARG A 292 8.91 -19.61 -16.36
N LEU A 293 8.95 -18.57 -15.53
CA LEU A 293 9.44 -17.25 -15.92
C LEU A 293 10.95 -17.25 -16.25
N ASN A 294 11.78 -17.86 -15.40
CA ASN A 294 13.22 -18.00 -15.64
C ASN A 294 13.51 -18.79 -16.93
N ASN A 295 12.80 -19.90 -17.15
CA ASN A 295 12.91 -20.71 -18.36
C ASN A 295 12.48 -19.93 -19.61
N PHE A 296 11.38 -19.17 -19.54
CA PHE A 296 10.93 -18.31 -20.64
C PHE A 296 11.93 -17.20 -20.98
N ILE A 297 12.44 -16.47 -19.98
CA ILE A 297 13.43 -15.39 -20.19
C ILE A 297 14.69 -15.94 -20.88
N LYS A 298 15.13 -17.14 -20.48
CA LYS A 298 16.25 -17.85 -21.11
C LYS A 298 15.97 -18.24 -22.57
N GLU A 299 14.75 -18.69 -22.87
CA GLU A 299 14.35 -19.08 -24.23
C GLU A 299 14.29 -17.88 -25.18
N VAL A 300 13.74 -16.73 -24.73
CA VAL A 300 13.65 -15.52 -25.56
C VAL A 300 14.95 -14.72 -25.62
N ASN A 301 15.89 -14.98 -24.70
CA ASN A 301 17.25 -14.44 -24.68
C ASN A 301 17.31 -12.89 -24.77
N VAL A 302 16.45 -12.22 -24.00
CA VAL A 302 16.46 -10.75 -23.80
C VAL A 302 16.21 -10.40 -22.34
N PRO A 303 16.75 -9.27 -21.82
CA PRO A 303 16.44 -8.78 -20.49
C PRO A 303 14.97 -8.38 -20.36
N ILE A 304 14.28 -8.89 -19.34
CA ILE A 304 12.86 -8.59 -19.07
C ILE A 304 12.69 -8.28 -17.58
N GLN A 305 12.07 -7.14 -17.27
CA GLN A 305 11.65 -6.81 -15.92
C GLN A 305 10.35 -7.57 -15.57
N VAL A 306 10.26 -8.22 -14.41
CA VAL A 306 9.06 -9.00 -14.04
C VAL A 306 8.47 -8.57 -12.71
N PHE A 307 7.14 -8.46 -12.66
CA PHE A 307 6.33 -8.29 -11.46
C PHE A 307 5.16 -9.30 -11.42
N ILE A 308 4.93 -9.88 -10.25
CA ILE A 308 3.97 -10.95 -9.99
C ILE A 308 3.05 -10.53 -8.84
N ALA A 309 1.82 -10.12 -9.14
CA ALA A 309 0.81 -9.81 -8.14
C ALA A 309 0.24 -11.09 -7.53
N CYS A 310 0.76 -11.47 -6.36
CA CYS A 310 0.40 -12.72 -5.68
C CYS A 310 -0.92 -12.62 -4.90
N GLY A 311 -1.40 -11.41 -4.62
CA GLY A 311 -2.59 -11.18 -3.81
C GLY A 311 -3.92 -11.63 -4.45
N LEU A 312 -4.99 -11.48 -3.67
CA LEU A 312 -6.34 -11.92 -4.03
C LEU A 312 -7.12 -10.75 -4.65
N GLY A 313 -7.87 -11.03 -5.71
CA GLY A 313 -8.71 -10.02 -6.37
C GLY A 313 -9.82 -9.45 -5.47
N LYS A 314 -10.28 -10.23 -4.47
CA LYS A 314 -11.16 -9.75 -3.39
C LYS A 314 -10.74 -10.39 -2.08
N SER A 315 -10.52 -9.57 -1.05
CA SER A 315 -10.35 -10.00 0.34
C SER A 315 -11.68 -10.44 0.95
N THR A 316 -11.64 -11.16 2.07
CA THR A 316 -12.84 -11.44 2.89
C THR A 316 -13.54 -10.17 3.37
N ASN A 317 -12.82 -9.06 3.41
CA ASN A 317 -13.26 -7.77 3.91
C ASN A 317 -13.69 -6.81 2.78
N GLY A 318 -13.79 -7.28 1.54
CA GLY A 318 -14.13 -6.48 0.36
C GLY A 318 -12.99 -5.64 -0.23
N GLU A 319 -11.89 -5.43 0.49
CA GLU A 319 -10.68 -4.78 -0.03
C GLU A 319 -10.07 -5.57 -1.19
N GLU A 320 -9.73 -4.88 -2.28
CA GLU A 320 -9.03 -5.43 -3.45
C GLU A 320 -7.54 -5.05 -3.38
N ASP A 321 -6.64 -5.92 -3.86
CA ASP A 321 -5.19 -5.64 -3.84
C ASP A 321 -4.84 -4.56 -4.90
N PRO A 322 -4.32 -3.37 -4.51
CA PRO A 322 -3.98 -2.29 -5.45
C PRO A 322 -2.81 -2.64 -6.38
N LEU A 323 -2.03 -3.68 -6.06
CA LEU A 323 -0.95 -4.18 -6.92
C LEU A 323 -1.44 -5.22 -7.93
N ARG A 324 -2.71 -5.64 -7.88
CA ARG A 324 -3.24 -6.70 -8.75
C ARG A 324 -4.03 -6.12 -9.93
N LYS A 325 -3.72 -6.56 -11.16
CA LYS A 325 -4.51 -6.20 -12.35
C LYS A 325 -5.99 -6.56 -12.11
N PRO A 326 -6.95 -5.65 -12.37
CA PRO A 326 -6.83 -4.46 -13.22
C PRO A 326 -6.28 -3.18 -12.58
N LYS A 327 -5.91 -3.17 -11.29
CA LYS A 327 -5.32 -1.98 -10.65
C LYS A 327 -3.90 -1.71 -11.20
N PRO A 328 -3.50 -0.43 -11.38
CA PRO A 328 -2.23 -0.06 -12.03
C PRO A 328 -0.99 -0.21 -11.12
N GLY A 329 -1.12 -0.67 -9.87
CA GLY A 329 -0.05 -0.55 -8.87
C GLY A 329 1.30 -1.22 -9.21
N MET A 330 1.33 -2.28 -10.03
CA MET A 330 2.61 -2.81 -10.55
C MET A 330 3.27 -1.88 -11.58
N TRP A 331 2.49 -1.22 -12.44
CA TRP A 331 3.02 -0.22 -13.37
C TRP A 331 3.60 0.97 -12.60
N ASN A 332 2.83 1.51 -11.65
CA ASN A 332 3.23 2.69 -10.87
C ASN A 332 4.51 2.41 -10.04
N ILE A 333 4.69 1.17 -9.58
CA ILE A 333 5.95 0.68 -8.98
C ILE A 333 7.08 0.65 -10.01
N MET A 334 6.85 0.08 -11.20
CA MET A 334 7.85 -0.03 -12.27
C MET A 334 8.36 1.34 -12.72
N GLU A 335 7.43 2.24 -13.03
CA GLU A 335 7.71 3.62 -13.45
C GLU A 335 8.54 4.37 -12.41
N LYS A 336 8.04 4.45 -11.17
CA LYS A 336 8.71 5.22 -10.12
C LYS A 336 10.05 4.63 -9.68
N HIS A 337 10.11 3.32 -9.43
CA HIS A 337 11.25 2.70 -8.72
C HIS A 337 12.20 1.92 -9.63
N PHE A 338 11.76 1.49 -10.81
CA PHE A 338 12.55 0.62 -11.68
C PHE A 338 12.91 1.27 -13.03
N ASN A 339 12.45 2.49 -13.35
CA ASN A 339 12.72 3.19 -14.62
C ASN A 339 13.68 4.39 -14.53
N SER A 340 14.46 4.51 -13.44
CA SER A 340 15.46 5.59 -13.23
C SER A 340 14.95 7.02 -13.38
N GLY A 341 13.64 7.26 -13.19
CA GLY A 341 13.01 8.57 -13.39
C GLY A 341 12.85 8.99 -14.86
N ILE A 342 13.08 8.10 -15.82
CA ILE A 342 12.80 8.37 -17.23
C ILE A 342 11.27 8.40 -17.42
N SER A 343 10.76 9.55 -17.87
CA SER A 343 9.35 9.75 -18.21
C SER A 343 8.93 8.80 -19.34
N ILE A 344 7.78 8.15 -19.17
CA ILE A 344 7.25 7.18 -20.13
C ILE A 344 6.44 7.90 -21.20
N ASP A 345 6.74 7.57 -22.46
CA ASP A 345 5.95 7.92 -23.63
C ASP A 345 4.76 6.95 -23.69
N MET A 346 3.60 7.42 -23.25
CA MET A 346 2.37 6.62 -23.15
C MET A 346 1.75 6.32 -24.54
N ASP A 347 2.09 7.11 -25.56
CA ASP A 347 1.63 6.91 -26.94
C ASP A 347 2.47 5.85 -27.67
N GLN A 348 3.77 5.74 -27.37
CA GLN A 348 4.61 4.65 -27.87
C GLN A 348 4.48 3.37 -27.03
N SER A 349 4.11 3.47 -25.75
CA SER A 349 4.00 2.33 -24.85
C SER A 349 2.68 1.55 -25.00
N PHE A 350 2.72 0.25 -24.71
CA PHE A 350 1.56 -0.64 -24.88
C PHE A 350 1.56 -1.84 -23.92
N TYR A 351 0.38 -2.45 -23.77
CA TYR A 351 0.15 -3.69 -23.05
C TYR A 351 -0.43 -4.79 -23.95
N VAL A 352 0.00 -6.04 -23.76
CA VAL A 352 -0.56 -7.22 -24.44
C VAL A 352 -1.00 -8.27 -23.41
N GLY A 353 -2.25 -8.74 -23.50
CA GLY A 353 -2.81 -9.71 -22.54
C GLY A 353 -4.08 -10.41 -23.04
N ASP A 354 -4.36 -11.62 -22.54
CA ASP A 354 -5.52 -12.42 -22.99
C ASP A 354 -6.83 -12.00 -22.31
N ALA A 355 -6.76 -11.37 -21.13
CA ALA A 355 -7.92 -10.96 -20.34
C ALA A 355 -8.55 -9.66 -20.88
N ALA A 356 -9.09 -9.73 -22.10
CA ALA A 356 -9.68 -8.61 -22.85
C ALA A 356 -11.20 -8.48 -22.68
N GLY A 357 -11.84 -9.30 -21.84
CA GLY A 357 -13.28 -9.22 -21.57
C GLY A 357 -14.19 -9.71 -22.70
N ARG A 358 -13.64 -10.43 -23.68
CA ARG A 358 -14.39 -11.06 -24.77
C ARG A 358 -15.17 -12.26 -24.23
N LYS A 359 -16.17 -12.75 -24.99
CA LYS A 359 -17.13 -13.79 -24.56
C LYS A 359 -16.52 -15.08 -23.97
N ASN A 360 -15.30 -15.44 -24.39
CA ASN A 360 -14.60 -16.65 -23.96
C ASN A 360 -13.37 -16.36 -23.07
N ASP A 361 -13.07 -15.09 -22.77
CA ASP A 361 -11.91 -14.73 -21.95
C ASP A 361 -12.17 -15.08 -20.48
N HIS A 362 -11.10 -15.41 -19.76
CA HIS A 362 -11.21 -15.81 -18.35
C HIS A 362 -11.52 -14.61 -17.42
N SER A 363 -11.20 -13.38 -17.85
CA SER A 363 -11.52 -12.11 -17.18
C SER A 363 -11.32 -10.91 -18.13
N ASP A 364 -11.54 -9.69 -17.63
CA ASP A 364 -11.26 -8.43 -18.30
C ASP A 364 -10.12 -7.63 -17.64
N ALA A 365 -9.24 -8.33 -16.92
CA ALA A 365 -8.21 -7.72 -16.08
C ALA A 365 -7.10 -6.99 -16.85
N ASP A 366 -6.82 -7.38 -18.10
CA ASP A 366 -5.66 -6.87 -18.86
C ASP A 366 -6.03 -5.62 -19.65
N ILE A 367 -7.18 -5.65 -20.33
CA ILE A 367 -7.70 -4.45 -21.00
C ILE A 367 -7.98 -3.34 -20.00
N LYS A 368 -8.53 -3.66 -18.82
CA LYS A 368 -8.75 -2.67 -17.75
C LYS A 368 -7.45 -2.20 -17.08
N PHE A 369 -6.41 -3.03 -17.02
CA PHE A 369 -5.09 -2.58 -16.56
C PHE A 369 -4.50 -1.56 -17.53
N ALA A 370 -4.51 -1.85 -18.84
CA ALA A 370 -4.06 -0.91 -19.87
C ALA A 370 -4.86 0.41 -19.86
N GLN A 371 -6.18 0.34 -19.69
CA GLN A 371 -7.06 1.50 -19.53
C GLN A 371 -6.78 2.30 -18.24
N ALA A 372 -6.47 1.63 -17.13
CA ALA A 372 -6.17 2.29 -15.85
C ALA A 372 -4.78 2.96 -15.85
N VAL A 373 -3.84 2.44 -16.64
CA VAL A 373 -2.52 3.03 -16.89
C VAL A 373 -2.57 4.14 -17.95
N GLY A 374 -3.46 4.01 -18.95
CA GLY A 374 -3.58 4.97 -20.05
C GLY A 374 -2.70 4.66 -21.27
N ILE A 375 -2.43 3.38 -21.54
CA ILE A 375 -1.60 2.91 -22.68
C ILE A 375 -2.41 2.08 -23.67
N LYS A 376 -1.87 1.92 -24.89
CA LYS A 376 -2.46 1.08 -25.94
C LYS A 376 -2.56 -0.38 -25.51
N PHE A 377 -3.61 -1.07 -25.96
CA PHE A 377 -3.85 -2.48 -25.64
C PHE A 377 -3.97 -3.33 -26.91
N TYR A 378 -3.39 -4.53 -26.89
CA TYR A 378 -3.50 -5.53 -27.95
C TYR A 378 -3.79 -6.91 -27.36
N VAL A 379 -4.48 -7.78 -28.11
CA VAL A 379 -4.63 -9.20 -27.74
C VAL A 379 -3.53 -10.06 -28.37
N PRO A 380 -3.14 -11.21 -27.76
CA PRO A 380 -1.97 -11.98 -28.20
C PRO A 380 -2.08 -12.49 -29.63
N GLU A 381 -3.28 -12.87 -30.09
CA GLU A 381 -3.54 -13.35 -31.44
C GLU A 381 -3.52 -12.26 -32.52
N GLU A 382 -3.61 -10.98 -32.14
CA GLU A 382 -3.40 -9.85 -33.05
C GLU A 382 -1.93 -9.45 -33.06
N TYR A 383 -1.31 -9.35 -31.87
CA TYR A 383 0.05 -8.86 -31.73
C TYR A 383 1.13 -9.86 -32.21
N PHE A 384 1.01 -11.14 -31.85
CA PHE A 384 2.07 -12.12 -32.11
C PHE A 384 1.86 -12.95 -33.37
N LYS A 385 0.61 -13.24 -33.76
CA LYS A 385 0.27 -14.25 -34.78
C LYS A 385 0.61 -13.86 -36.24
N GLY A 386 0.70 -12.56 -36.54
CA GLY A 386 1.07 -12.02 -37.86
C GLY A 386 2.58 -11.96 -38.07
#